data_AF-A0A949ARU9-F1
#
_entry.id   AF-A0A949ARU9-F1
#
_cell.length_a   1.000
_cell.length_b   1.000
_cell.length_c   1.000
_cell.angle_alpha   90.00
_cell.angle_beta   90.00
_cell.angle_gamma   90.00
#
_symmetry.space_group_name_H-M   'P 1'
#
loop_
_entity.id
_entity.type
_entity.pdbx_description
1 polymer ?
#
loop_
_entity_poly.entity_id
_entity_poly.type
_entity_poly.pdbx_seq_one_letter_code
_entity_poly.pdbx_strand_id
1 'polypeptide(L)'
;MLLAELLVDRKGEILDSWVDQVLTTYPEDGSRFFKKEKDQFANPVGYAVKSSLWAVYALLFEKNETEGIVVCLDQMVRIRAVQTFNPSEAVSMAYILKRVVKDFCRKDNVADLEGWHAFEEKADILAYTMFDLYVASRERLYQTRIAEIKSGNHITTDGGCPSKLMDKMAPKAELKPL
;
A
#
# COMPACT_ATOMS: atom_id res chain seq x y z
N MET A 1 1.75 -21.09 26.13
CA MET A 1 0.96 -20.55 25.01
C MET A 1 1.77 -20.76 23.76
N LEU A 2 1.19 -21.42 22.76
CA LEU A 2 1.78 -21.55 21.44
C LEU A 2 1.63 -20.24 20.67
N LEU A 3 2.48 -19.98 19.69
CA LEU A 3 2.36 -18.78 18.87
C LEU A 3 1.02 -18.74 18.11
N ALA A 4 0.54 -19.91 17.65
CA ALA A 4 -0.75 -20.02 16.98
C ALA A 4 -1.91 -19.53 17.87
N GLU A 5 -1.87 -19.83 19.18
CA GLU A 5 -2.87 -19.37 20.15
C GLU A 5 -2.81 -17.84 20.30
N LEU A 6 -1.60 -17.27 20.44
CA LEU A 6 -1.40 -15.82 20.51
C LEU A 6 -1.98 -15.09 19.29
N LEU A 7 -1.75 -15.62 18.07
CA LEU A 7 -2.22 -15.02 16.83
C LEU A 7 -3.75 -15.00 16.73
N VAL A 8 -4.43 -15.98 17.33
CA VAL A 8 -5.89 -16.02 17.39
C VAL A 8 -6.41 -15.14 18.52
N ASP A 9 -5.88 -15.27 19.73
CA ASP A 9 -6.36 -14.60 20.94
C ASP A 9 -6.13 -13.07 20.89
N ARG A 10 -4.98 -12.64 20.35
CA ARG A 10 -4.61 -11.22 20.21
C ARG A 10 -4.85 -10.67 18.81
N LYS A 11 -5.60 -11.39 17.95
CA LYS A 11 -5.85 -11.03 16.54
C LYS A 11 -6.21 -9.56 16.35
N GLY A 12 -7.19 -9.06 17.11
CA GLY A 12 -7.67 -7.68 16.97
C GLY A 12 -6.58 -6.65 17.27
N GLU A 13 -5.85 -6.82 18.37
CA GLU A 13 -4.77 -5.90 18.77
C GLU A 13 -3.57 -5.97 17.81
N ILE A 14 -3.23 -7.16 17.33
CA ILE A 14 -2.17 -7.37 16.32
C ILE A 14 -2.57 -6.67 15.01
N LEU A 15 -3.79 -6.89 14.53
CA LEU A 15 -4.29 -6.29 13.29
C LEU A 15 -4.37 -4.77 13.37
N ASP A 16 -4.87 -4.22 14.49
CA ASP A 16 -4.94 -2.77 14.66
C ASP A 16 -3.54 -2.14 14.69
N SER A 17 -2.58 -2.76 15.39
CA SER A 17 -1.19 -2.30 15.42
C SER A 17 -0.53 -2.42 14.05
N TRP A 18 -0.79 -3.52 13.32
CA TRP A 18 -0.24 -3.74 12.00
C TRP A 18 -0.78 -2.74 10.97
N VAL A 19 -2.11 -2.54 10.95
CA VAL A 19 -2.76 -1.55 10.07
C VAL A 19 -2.22 -0.15 10.36
N ASP A 20 -2.12 0.26 11.63
CA ASP A 20 -1.61 1.58 11.99
C ASP A 20 -0.18 1.81 11.50
N GLN A 21 0.71 0.82 11.72
CA GLN A 21 2.10 0.90 11.29
C GLN A 21 2.22 0.89 9.76
N VAL A 22 1.39 0.12 9.05
CA VAL A 22 1.36 0.11 7.58
C VAL A 22 0.85 1.43 7.02
N LEU A 23 -0.17 2.05 7.63
CA LEU A 23 -0.64 3.38 7.23
C LEU A 23 0.41 4.46 7.45
N THR A 24 1.31 4.26 8.43
CA THR A 24 2.43 5.18 8.68
C THR A 24 3.46 5.20 7.55
N THR A 25 3.50 4.18 6.69
CA THR A 25 4.43 4.18 5.55
C THR A 25 3.97 5.07 4.40
N TYR A 26 2.74 5.60 4.43
CA TYR A 26 2.26 6.56 3.45
C TYR A 26 2.79 7.97 3.78
N PRO A 27 2.93 8.87 2.78
CA PRO A 27 3.35 10.25 3.02
C PRO A 27 2.57 10.92 4.16
N GLU A 28 3.24 11.75 4.96
CA GLU A 28 2.71 12.27 6.23
C GLU A 28 1.32 12.93 6.09
N ASP A 29 1.13 13.71 5.02
CA ASP A 29 -0.14 14.38 4.71
C ASP A 29 -1.29 13.38 4.52
N GLY A 30 -1.02 12.21 3.92
CA GLY A 30 -2.00 11.14 3.72
C GLY A 30 -2.17 10.26 4.95
N SER A 31 -1.08 9.88 5.61
CA SER A 31 -1.07 8.98 6.77
C SER A 31 -2.00 9.45 7.90
N ARG A 32 -1.93 10.74 8.28
CA ARG A 32 -2.77 11.30 9.34
C ARG A 32 -4.26 11.25 8.99
N PHE A 33 -4.59 11.53 7.73
CA PHE A 33 -5.96 11.47 7.24
C PHE A 33 -6.48 10.03 7.21
N PHE A 34 -5.71 9.11 6.62
CA PHE A 34 -6.09 7.70 6.48
C PHE A 34 -6.31 6.98 7.81
N LYS A 35 -5.64 7.42 8.88
CA LYS A 35 -5.84 6.89 10.24
C LYS A 35 -7.06 7.47 10.95
N LYS A 36 -7.41 8.73 10.67
CA LYS A 36 -8.46 9.46 11.38
C LYS A 36 -9.85 9.27 10.77
N GLU A 37 -9.93 9.32 9.45
CA GLU A 37 -11.21 9.25 8.72
C GLU A 37 -11.70 7.81 8.64
N LYS A 38 -12.95 7.57 9.05
CA LYS A 38 -13.54 6.23 9.14
C LYS A 38 -14.50 5.93 7.99
N ASP A 39 -15.03 6.96 7.33
CA ASP A 39 -15.91 6.77 6.19
C ASP A 39 -15.12 6.19 5.00
N GLN A 40 -15.59 5.08 4.45
CA GLN A 40 -14.91 4.35 3.38
C GLN A 40 -14.88 5.12 2.05
N PHE A 41 -15.84 6.02 1.82
CA PHE A 41 -15.92 6.81 0.60
C PHE A 41 -15.01 8.04 0.69
N ALA A 42 -14.91 8.64 1.88
CA ALA A 42 -13.96 9.70 2.18
C ALA A 42 -12.51 9.19 2.31
N ASN A 43 -12.31 7.95 2.75
CA ASN A 43 -11.00 7.32 2.97
C ASN A 43 -10.87 5.95 2.26
N PRO A 44 -10.87 5.92 0.92
CA PRO A 44 -10.78 4.68 0.16
C PRO A 44 -9.44 3.96 0.34
N VAL A 45 -8.35 4.71 0.57
CA VAL A 45 -7.01 4.13 0.78
C VAL A 45 -6.91 3.44 2.13
N GLY A 46 -7.32 4.12 3.21
CA GLY A 46 -7.32 3.55 4.55
C GLY A 46 -8.24 2.33 4.65
N TYR A 47 -9.41 2.41 4.03
CA TYR A 47 -10.32 1.27 3.92
C TYR A 47 -9.67 0.10 3.19
N ALA A 48 -9.10 0.31 2.00
CA ALA A 48 -8.45 -0.74 1.21
C ALA A 48 -7.31 -1.42 1.98
N VAL A 49 -6.45 -0.63 2.65
CA VAL A 49 -5.38 -1.19 3.50
C VAL A 49 -5.99 -2.05 4.60
N LYS A 50 -6.93 -1.51 5.37
CA LYS A 50 -7.55 -2.25 6.48
C LYS A 50 -8.21 -3.55 5.99
N SER A 51 -9.05 -3.48 4.95
CA SER A 51 -9.74 -4.67 4.43
C SER A 51 -8.77 -5.72 3.91
N SER A 52 -7.73 -5.32 3.17
CA SER A 52 -6.72 -6.23 2.63
C SER A 52 -5.92 -6.93 3.74
N LEU A 53 -5.46 -6.18 4.74
CA LEU A 53 -4.67 -6.73 5.84
C LEU A 53 -5.49 -7.67 6.73
N TRP A 54 -6.75 -7.32 7.02
CA TRP A 54 -7.64 -8.18 7.78
C TRP A 54 -7.96 -9.49 7.05
N ALA A 55 -8.24 -9.41 5.74
CA ALA A 55 -8.55 -10.60 4.95
C ALA A 55 -7.35 -11.53 4.79
N VAL A 56 -6.16 -10.98 4.51
CA VAL A 56 -4.95 -11.80 4.35
C VAL A 56 -4.49 -12.43 5.67
N TYR A 57 -4.69 -11.75 6.80
CA TYR A 57 -4.40 -12.31 8.12
C TYR A 57 -5.28 -13.53 8.40
N ALA A 58 -6.59 -13.42 8.13
CA ALA A 58 -7.51 -14.53 8.32
C ALA A 58 -7.19 -15.73 7.41
N LEU A 59 -6.81 -15.49 6.15
CA LEU A 59 -6.36 -16.55 5.25
C LEU A 59 -5.11 -17.27 5.79
N LEU A 60 -4.08 -16.50 6.15
CA LEU A 60 -2.79 -17.06 6.57
C LEU A 60 -2.85 -17.74 7.94
N PHE A 61 -3.51 -17.14 8.93
CA PHE A 61 -3.36 -17.55 10.33
C PHE A 61 -4.59 -18.22 10.93
N GLU A 62 -5.78 -18.10 10.32
CA GLU A 62 -6.99 -18.82 10.77
C GLU A 62 -7.31 -20.00 9.85
N LYS A 63 -7.32 -19.77 8.54
CA LYS A 63 -7.68 -20.81 7.54
C LYS A 63 -6.50 -21.64 7.06
N ASN A 64 -5.29 -21.12 7.25
CA ASN A 64 -4.06 -21.72 6.73
C ASN A 64 -4.11 -21.95 5.20
N GLU A 65 -4.67 -20.99 4.48
CA GLU A 65 -4.97 -21.05 3.06
C GLU A 65 -4.20 -19.96 2.32
N THR A 66 -3.52 -20.32 1.23
CA THR A 66 -2.81 -19.37 0.36
C THR A 66 -3.61 -18.98 -0.87
N GLU A 67 -4.64 -19.76 -1.20
CA GLU A 67 -5.63 -19.44 -2.21
C GLU A 67 -6.36 -18.16 -1.79
N GLY A 68 -6.45 -17.19 -2.71
CA GLY A 68 -7.10 -15.90 -2.45
C GLY A 68 -6.22 -14.79 -1.86
N ILE A 69 -4.98 -15.07 -1.42
CA ILE A 69 -4.05 -14.01 -0.95
C ILE A 69 -3.89 -12.92 -2.01
N VAL A 70 -3.69 -13.32 -3.26
CA VAL A 70 -3.57 -12.39 -4.40
C VAL A 70 -4.78 -11.46 -4.47
N VAL A 71 -5.99 -12.00 -4.41
CA VAL A 71 -7.23 -11.22 -4.50
C VAL A 71 -7.34 -10.24 -3.33
N CYS A 72 -6.98 -10.66 -2.12
CA CYS A 72 -7.02 -9.78 -0.94
C CYS A 72 -6.05 -8.61 -1.04
N LEU A 73 -4.86 -8.82 -1.62
CA LEU A 73 -3.79 -7.83 -1.66
C LEU A 73 -3.85 -6.89 -2.87
N ASP A 74 -4.47 -7.35 -3.95
CA ASP A 74 -4.45 -6.73 -5.27
C ASP A 74 -4.80 -5.22 -5.27
N GLN A 75 -5.91 -4.83 -4.63
CA GLN A 75 -6.29 -3.41 -4.56
C GLN A 75 -5.27 -2.55 -3.82
N MET A 76 -4.85 -2.98 -2.63
CA MET A 76 -3.89 -2.25 -1.81
C MET A 76 -2.52 -2.13 -2.49
N VAL A 77 -2.04 -3.22 -3.12
CA VAL A 77 -0.75 -3.23 -3.83
C VAL A 77 -0.79 -2.30 -5.05
N ARG A 78 -1.89 -2.28 -5.81
CA ARG A 78 -2.07 -1.31 -6.91
C ARG A 78 -2.04 0.13 -6.42
N ILE A 79 -2.68 0.45 -5.29
CA ILE A 79 -2.62 1.79 -4.70
C ILE A 79 -1.16 2.17 -4.41
N ARG A 80 -0.38 1.27 -3.79
CA ARG A 80 1.05 1.50 -3.52
C ARG A 80 1.86 1.69 -4.80
N ALA A 81 1.57 0.94 -5.87
CA ALA A 81 2.21 1.10 -7.17
C ALA A 81 1.93 2.47 -7.80
N VAL A 82 0.70 2.98 -7.69
CA VAL A 82 0.32 4.34 -8.14
C VAL A 82 1.00 5.41 -7.28
N GLN A 83 1.10 5.20 -5.97
CA GLN A 83 1.75 6.10 -5.03
C GLN A 83 3.29 6.10 -5.12
N THR A 84 3.88 5.44 -6.13
CA THR A 84 5.32 5.48 -6.44
C THR A 84 6.27 5.02 -5.32
N PHE A 85 5.77 4.22 -4.38
CA PHE A 85 6.61 3.49 -3.42
C PHE A 85 7.71 2.74 -4.15
N ASN A 86 8.90 2.59 -3.60
CA ASN A 86 9.88 1.67 -4.18
C ASN A 86 9.52 0.20 -3.81
N PRO A 87 10.11 -0.82 -4.48
CA PRO A 87 9.75 -2.21 -4.23
C PRO A 87 9.93 -2.67 -2.77
N SER A 88 10.99 -2.24 -2.08
CA SER A 88 11.23 -2.64 -0.68
C SER A 88 10.23 -2.01 0.27
N GLU A 89 9.79 -0.77 0.02
CA GLU A 89 8.72 -0.14 0.78
C GLU A 89 7.36 -0.78 0.51
N ALA A 90 7.09 -1.20 -0.74
CA ALA A 90 5.84 -1.84 -1.11
C ALA A 90 5.60 -3.14 -0.34
N VAL A 91 6.66 -3.96 -0.18
CA VAL A 91 6.60 -5.25 0.52
C VAL A 91 6.84 -5.14 2.03
N SER A 92 7.21 -3.96 2.53
CA SER A 92 7.61 -3.74 3.93
C SER A 92 6.58 -4.21 4.96
N MET A 93 5.28 -4.25 4.61
CA MET A 93 4.23 -4.64 5.55
C MET A 93 4.39 -6.07 6.11
N ALA A 94 4.98 -7.00 5.34
CA ALA A 94 5.24 -8.35 5.84
C ALA A 94 6.25 -8.32 7.00
N TYR A 95 7.29 -7.48 6.88
CA TYR A 95 8.28 -7.27 7.94
C TYR A 95 7.73 -6.47 9.11
N ILE A 96 6.80 -5.53 8.85
CA ILE A 96 6.06 -4.84 9.91
C ILE A 96 5.25 -5.86 10.73
N LEU A 97 4.56 -6.82 10.07
CA LEU A 97 3.84 -7.87 10.77
C LEU A 97 4.76 -8.70 11.66
N LYS A 98 5.94 -9.11 11.16
CA LYS A 98 6.95 -9.82 11.97
C LYS A 98 7.32 -9.03 13.22
N ARG A 99 7.55 -7.71 13.10
CA ARG A 99 7.85 -6.85 14.26
C ARG A 99 6.69 -6.78 15.24
N VAL A 100 5.47 -6.55 14.75
CA VAL A 100 4.26 -6.48 15.59
C VAL A 100 4.09 -7.76 16.40
N VAL A 101 4.09 -8.91 15.74
CA VAL A 101 3.89 -10.20 16.41
C VAL A 101 5.01 -10.46 17.42
N LYS A 102 6.27 -10.13 17.09
CA LYS A 102 7.40 -10.25 18.02
C LYS A 102 7.19 -9.42 19.30
N ASP A 103 6.62 -8.22 19.19
CA ASP A 103 6.33 -7.38 20.34
C ASP A 103 5.21 -7.97 21.21
N PHE A 104 4.19 -8.60 20.62
CA PHE A 104 3.19 -9.36 21.37
C PHE A 104 3.76 -10.62 22.03
N CYS A 105 4.64 -11.37 21.34
CA CYS A 105 5.32 -12.52 21.94
C CYS A 105 6.12 -12.10 23.19
N ARG A 106 6.81 -10.94 23.14
CA ARG A 106 7.54 -10.40 24.29
C ARG A 106 6.61 -10.01 25.43
N LYS A 107 5.49 -9.35 25.14
CA LYS A 107 4.51 -8.92 26.16
C LYS A 107 3.89 -10.10 26.89
N ASP A 108 3.57 -11.16 26.16
CA ASP A 108 2.88 -12.34 26.69
C ASP A 108 3.84 -13.49 27.05
N ASN A 109 5.16 -13.23 27.04
CA ASN A 109 6.23 -14.20 27.32
C ASN A 109 6.11 -15.51 26.52
N VAL A 110 5.74 -15.42 25.24
CA VAL A 110 5.68 -16.55 24.31
C VAL A 110 7.08 -16.88 23.81
N ALA A 111 7.54 -18.10 24.12
CA ALA A 111 8.82 -18.65 23.67
C ALA A 111 8.59 -19.94 22.87
N ASP A 112 7.98 -19.81 21.70
CA ASP A 112 7.65 -20.90 20.78
C ASP A 112 8.45 -20.75 19.47
N LEU A 113 9.61 -21.41 19.41
CA LEU A 113 10.54 -21.31 18.29
C LEU A 113 10.00 -21.97 17.02
N GLU A 114 9.35 -23.12 17.15
CA GLU A 114 8.76 -23.85 16.02
C GLU A 114 7.58 -23.09 15.43
N GLY A 115 6.69 -22.58 16.29
CA GLY A 115 5.61 -21.69 15.87
C GLY A 115 6.14 -20.43 15.19
N TRP A 116 7.23 -19.84 15.69
CA TRP A 116 7.87 -18.68 15.07
C TRP A 116 8.35 -18.96 13.64
N HIS A 117 8.99 -20.10 13.40
CA HIS A 117 9.41 -20.49 12.05
C HIS A 117 8.22 -20.65 11.10
N ALA A 118 7.15 -21.34 11.53
CA ALA A 118 5.93 -21.49 10.73
C ALA A 118 5.24 -20.13 10.44
N PHE A 119 5.30 -19.19 11.39
CA PHE A 119 4.83 -17.82 11.18
C PHE A 119 5.70 -17.06 10.17
N GLU A 120 7.03 -17.19 10.25
CA GLU A 120 7.95 -16.52 9.33
C GLU A 120 7.76 -16.97 7.88
N GLU A 121 7.55 -18.28 7.66
CA GLU A 121 7.25 -18.82 6.32
C GLU A 121 6.02 -18.15 5.70
N LYS A 122 4.95 -17.97 6.48
CA LYS A 122 3.72 -17.27 6.04
C LYS A 122 3.96 -15.81 5.74
N ALA A 123 4.76 -15.13 6.56
CA ALA A 123 5.14 -13.75 6.30
C ALA A 123 6.03 -13.60 5.06
N ASP A 124 6.86 -14.59 4.73
CA ASP A 124 7.65 -14.60 3.50
C ASP A 124 6.79 -14.84 2.26
N ILE A 125 5.80 -15.74 2.33
CA ILE A 125 4.77 -15.91 1.28
C ILE A 125 4.07 -14.58 1.02
N LEU A 126 3.68 -13.86 2.09
CA LEU A 126 3.08 -12.54 1.99
C LEU A 126 4.02 -11.55 1.27
N ALA A 127 5.31 -11.52 1.65
CA ALA A 127 6.30 -10.63 1.06
C ALA A 127 6.49 -10.86 -0.45
N TYR A 128 6.70 -12.10 -0.88
CA TYR A 128 6.92 -12.43 -2.29
C TYR A 128 5.66 -12.22 -3.13
N THR A 129 4.49 -12.58 -2.60
CA THR A 129 3.22 -12.33 -3.31
C THR A 129 3.00 -10.85 -3.57
N MET A 130 3.29 -9.98 -2.58
CA MET A 130 3.21 -8.54 -2.79
C MET A 130 4.24 -8.03 -3.79
N PHE A 131 5.46 -8.56 -3.75
CA PHE A 131 6.51 -8.16 -4.67
C PHE A 131 6.07 -8.37 -6.12
N ASP A 132 5.60 -9.58 -6.44
CA ASP A 132 5.13 -9.94 -7.77
C ASP A 132 3.97 -9.05 -8.22
N LEU A 133 2.97 -8.85 -7.34
CA LEU A 133 1.82 -7.97 -7.63
C LEU A 133 2.24 -6.51 -7.86
N TYR A 134 3.19 -6.02 -7.07
CA TYR A 134 3.68 -4.66 -7.17
C TYR A 134 4.43 -4.44 -8.47
N VAL A 135 5.36 -5.34 -8.82
CA VAL A 135 6.14 -5.27 -10.07
C VAL A 135 5.21 -5.36 -11.28
N ALA A 136 4.26 -6.30 -11.28
CA ALA A 136 3.27 -6.43 -12.34
C ALA A 136 2.42 -5.15 -12.49
N SER A 137 2.03 -4.53 -11.36
CA SER A 137 1.28 -3.27 -11.37
C SER A 137 2.10 -2.11 -11.95
N ARG A 138 3.39 -2.00 -11.59
CA ARG A 138 4.30 -0.97 -12.12
C ARG A 138 4.55 -1.14 -13.61
N GLU A 139 4.79 -2.37 -14.05
CA GLU A 139 4.95 -2.69 -15.47
C GLU A 139 3.72 -2.27 -16.27
N ARG A 140 2.52 -2.61 -15.78
CA ARG A 140 1.26 -2.20 -16.43
C ARG A 140 1.11 -0.68 -16.52
N LEU A 141 1.48 0.06 -15.47
CA LEU A 141 1.45 1.53 -15.51
C LEU A 141 2.41 2.09 -16.57
N TYR A 142 3.62 1.52 -16.69
CA TYR A 142 4.59 1.92 -17.71
C TYR A 142 4.12 1.59 -19.12
N GLN A 143 3.57 0.40 -19.35
CA GLN A 143 3.00 0.02 -20.64
C GLN A 143 1.86 0.95 -21.05
N THR A 144 0.99 1.30 -20.10
CA THR A 144 -0.10 2.26 -20.32
C THR A 144 0.46 3.65 -20.71
N ARG A 145 1.47 4.14 -19.99
CA ARG A 145 2.15 5.41 -20.28
C ARG A 145 2.76 5.40 -21.69
N ILE A 146 3.43 4.33 -22.09
CA ILE A 146 4.03 4.17 -23.42
C ILE A 146 2.95 4.15 -24.50
N ALA A 147 1.85 3.45 -24.28
CA ALA A 147 0.73 3.38 -25.22
C ALA A 147 0.08 4.76 -25.44
N GLU A 148 -0.13 5.53 -24.38
CA GLU A 148 -0.65 6.92 -24.45
C GLU A 148 0.27 7.86 -25.23
N ILE A 149 1.59 7.71 -25.08
CA ILE A 149 2.55 8.50 -25.86
C ILE A 149 2.49 8.11 -27.34
N LYS A 150 2.42 6.80 -27.64
CA LYS A 150 2.37 6.29 -29.01
C LYS A 150 1.08 6.61 -29.76
N SER A 151 -0.06 6.68 -29.05
CA SER A 151 -1.36 6.99 -29.66
C SER A 151 -1.47 8.44 -30.12
N GLY A 152 -0.61 9.34 -29.62
CA GLY A 152 -0.68 10.78 -29.90
C GLY A 152 -1.83 11.49 -29.18
N ASN A 153 -2.66 10.78 -28.42
CA ASN A 153 -3.80 11.36 -27.69
C ASN A 153 -3.35 12.42 -26.67
N HIS A 154 -2.17 12.24 -26.06
CA HIS A 154 -1.62 13.24 -25.11
C HIS A 154 -1.47 14.64 -25.75
N ILE A 155 -1.30 14.75 -27.07
CA ILE A 155 -1.19 16.03 -27.78
C ILE A 155 -2.52 16.80 -27.71
N THR A 156 -3.65 16.09 -27.64
CA THR A 156 -4.99 16.68 -27.57
C THR A 156 -5.48 16.94 -26.15
N THR A 157 -4.98 16.20 -25.15
CA THR A 157 -5.38 16.34 -23.74
C THR A 157 -4.43 17.21 -22.92
N ASP A 158 -3.12 17.14 -23.17
CA ASP A 158 -2.07 17.94 -22.50
C ASP A 158 -1.61 19.14 -23.34
N GLY A 159 -2.09 19.26 -24.57
CA GLY A 159 -1.96 20.47 -25.38
C GLY A 159 -2.65 21.62 -24.65
N GLY A 160 -1.87 22.45 -23.96
CA GLY A 160 -2.39 23.64 -23.28
C GLY A 160 -3.31 24.43 -24.22
N CYS A 161 -4.46 24.86 -23.70
CA CYS A 161 -5.48 25.57 -24.47
C CYS A 161 -4.83 26.66 -25.36
N PRO A 162 -5.06 26.65 -26.69
CA PRO A 162 -4.35 27.53 -27.63
C PRO A 162 -4.40 29.02 -27.24
N SER A 163 -5.47 29.45 -26.58
CA SER A 163 -5.63 30.82 -26.07
C SER A 163 -4.59 31.19 -24.99
N LYS A 164 -4.22 30.28 -24.10
CA LYS A 164 -3.17 30.51 -23.08
C LYS A 164 -1.75 30.53 -23.66
N LEU A 165 -1.54 29.91 -24.82
CA LEU A 165 -0.26 29.95 -25.53
C LEU A 165 -0.06 31.29 -26.26
N MET A 166 -1.15 31.90 -26.76
CA MET A 166 -1.11 33.22 -27.40
C MET A 166 -0.85 34.38 -26.42
N ASP A 167 -1.37 34.31 -25.19
CA ASP A 167 -1.09 35.32 -24.13
C ASP A 167 0.39 35.42 -23.76
N LYS A 168 1.16 34.32 -23.89
CA LYS A 168 2.60 34.30 -23.60
C LYS A 168 3.47 34.91 -24.71
N MET A 169 2.93 35.08 -25.91
CA MET A 169 3.64 35.64 -27.06
C MET A 169 3.40 37.15 -27.24
N ALA A 170 2.49 37.76 -26.48
CA ALA A 170 2.24 39.19 -26.53
C ALA A 170 3.39 39.97 -25.84
N PRO A 171 4.05 40.93 -26.52
CA PRO A 171 5.09 41.74 -25.89
C PRO A 171 4.49 42.59 -24.76
N LYS A 172 5.05 42.47 -23.55
CA LYS A 172 4.67 43.32 -22.41
C LYS A 172 5.07 44.76 -22.70
N ALA A 173 4.10 45.65 -22.85
CA ALA A 173 4.33 47.08 -22.93
C ALA A 173 4.84 47.61 -21.58
N GLU A 174 6.11 48.02 -21.53
CA GLU A 174 6.66 48.73 -20.38
C GLU A 174 6.22 50.20 -20.43
N LEU A 175 5.34 50.60 -19.50
CA LEU A 175 5.06 52.00 -19.23
C LEU A 175 6.16 52.54 -18.29
N LYS A 176 7.04 53.39 -18.81
CA LYS A 176 7.98 54.18 -17.99
C LYS A 176 7.22 55.26 -17.23
N PRO A 177 7.41 55.40 -15.90
CA PRO A 177 6.86 56.51 -15.14
C PRO A 177 7.69 57.79 -15.36
N LEU A 178 6.99 58.93 -15.36
CA LEU A 178 7.50 60.30 -15.47
C LEU A 178 8.24 60.76 -14.21
#